data_AF-A0AAU0PF90-F1
#
_entry.id   AF-A0AAU0PF90-F1
#
_cell.length_a   1.000
_cell.length_b   1.000
_cell.length_c   1.000
_cell.angle_alpha   90.00
_cell.angle_beta   90.00
_cell.angle_gamma   90.00
#
_symmetry.space_group_name_H-M   'P 1'
#
loop_
_entity.id
_entity.type
_entity.pdbx_description
1 polymer ?
#
loop_
_entity_poly.entity_id
_entity_poly.type
_entity_poly.pdbx_seq_one_letter_code
_entity_poly.pdbx_strand_id
1 'polypeptide(L)' 'MEDIIVSKDELIELFETEKIIDTGKGWYMDNSFVNIIALHEIEPKFIQNITNAKFYKIIKK' A
#
# COMPACT_ATOMS: atom_id res chain seq x y z
N MET A 1 7.02 -13.55 7.03
CA MET A 1 6.71 -12.29 6.35
C MET A 1 5.22 -12.10 6.51
N GLU A 2 4.81 -11.08 7.26
CA GLU A 2 3.40 -10.73 7.40
C GLU A 2 3.03 -9.82 6.24
N ASP A 3 2.04 -10.27 5.47
CA ASP A 3 1.48 -9.54 4.35
C ASP A 3 0.04 -9.19 4.69
N ILE A 4 -0.34 -7.93 4.48
CA ILE A 4 -1.70 -7.44 4.71
C ILE A 4 -2.23 -6.87 3.41
N ILE A 5 -3.43 -7.30 3.00
CA ILE A 5 -4.14 -6.68 1.87
C ILE A 5 -5.17 -5.73 2.45
N VAL A 6 -5.15 -4.50 1.98
CA VAL A 6 -6.08 -3.44 2.36
C VAL A 6 -6.70 -2.82 1.12
N SER A 7 -7.90 -2.29 1.26
CA SER A 7 -8.53 -1.43 0.26
C SER A 7 -7.85 -0.05 0.21
N LYS A 8 -8.14 0.72 -0.83
CA LYS A 8 -7.68 2.10 -0.95
C LYS A 8 -8.12 2.97 0.24
N ASP A 9 -9.36 2.82 0.67
CA ASP A 9 -9.93 3.63 1.76
C ASP A 9 -9.28 3.27 3.11
N GLU A 10 -9.07 1.98 3.37
CA GLU A 10 -8.31 1.53 4.56
C GLU A 10 -6.86 2.02 4.52
N LEU A 11 -6.21 2.00 3.34
CA LEU A 11 -4.85 2.52 3.22
C LEU A 11 -4.80 4.03 3.56
N ILE A 12 -5.78 4.80 3.10
CA ILE A 12 -5.89 6.23 3.44
C ILE A 12 -6.06 6.39 4.95
N GLU A 13 -6.93 5.61 5.59
CA GLU A 13 -7.12 5.64 7.04
C GLU A 13 -5.81 5.32 7.80
N LEU A 14 -4.99 4.38 7.30
CA LEU A 14 -3.69 4.08 7.90
C LEU A 14 -2.72 5.26 7.84
N PHE A 15 -2.78 6.10 6.80
CA PHE A 15 -2.00 7.33 6.72
C PHE A 15 -2.58 8.43 7.61
N GLU A 16 -3.89 8.62 7.62
CA GLU A 16 -4.58 9.63 8.44
C GLU A 16 -4.42 9.37 9.94
N THR A 17 -4.34 8.10 10.33
CA THR A 17 -4.12 7.67 11.73
C THR A 17 -2.64 7.53 12.10
N GLU A 18 -1.72 7.94 11.22
CA GLU A 18 -0.26 7.86 11.39
C GLU A 18 0.26 6.45 11.71
N LYS A 19 -0.51 5.39 11.38
CA LYS A 19 -0.04 4.01 11.48
C LYS A 19 1.03 3.71 10.43
N ILE A 20 0.88 4.29 9.24
CA ILE A 20 1.91 4.32 8.20
C ILE A 20 2.41 5.75 8.09
N ILE A 21 3.73 5.91 8.19
CA ILE A 21 4.39 7.22 8.12
C ILE A 21 5.34 7.25 6.93
N ASP A 22 5.29 8.34 6.16
CA ASP A 22 6.34 8.65 5.18
C ASP A 22 7.55 9.25 5.90
N THR A 23 8.66 8.53 5.88
CA THR A 23 9.93 9.00 6.48
C THR A 23 10.81 9.78 5.48
N GLY A 24 10.36 9.96 4.24
CA GLY A 24 11.14 10.47 3.10
C GLY A 24 12.14 9.45 2.53
N LYS A 25 12.41 8.35 3.25
CA LYS A 25 13.23 7.20 2.79
C LYS A 25 12.39 5.98 2.44
N GLY A 26 11.11 6.00 2.79
CA GLY A 26 10.16 4.91 2.62
C GLY A 26 9.08 4.92 3.69
N TRP A 27 8.19 3.92 3.59
CA TRP A 27 7.04 3.75 4.48
C TRP A 27 7.44 3.00 5.74
N TYR A 28 7.04 3.53 6.89
CA TYR A 28 7.33 2.93 8.20
C TYR A 28 6.02 2.58 8.91
N MET A 29 5.92 1.34 9.39
CA MET A 29 4.75 0.79 10.09
C MET A 29 5.20 -0.30 11.05
N ASP A 30 4.56 -0.41 12.22
CA ASP A 30 4.85 -1.45 13.22
C ASP A 30 6.35 -1.63 13.52
N ASN A 31 7.07 -0.52 13.73
CA ASN A 31 8.49 -0.53 14.05
C ASN A 31 9.43 -1.09 12.95
N SER A 32 8.97 -1.12 11.69
CA SER A 32 9.74 -1.61 10.55
C SER A 32 9.43 -0.86 9.26
N PHE A 33 10.34 -0.95 8.27
CA PHE A 33 10.06 -0.46 6.92
C PHE A 33 9.18 -1.45 6.17
N VAL A 34 8.19 -0.93 5.46
CA VAL A 34 7.24 -1.72 4.68
C VAL A 34 7.24 -1.31 3.21
N ASN A 35 6.88 -2.25 2.35
CA ASN A 35 6.59 -1.97 0.95
C ASN A 35 5.07 -1.96 0.73
N ILE A 36 4.58 -1.01 -0.05
CA ILE A 36 3.17 -0.92 -0.44
C ILE A 36 3.09 -1.19 -1.94
N ILE A 37 2.35 -2.22 -2.34
CA ILE A 37 2.23 -2.65 -3.73
C ILE A 37 0.77 -2.53 -4.17
N ALA A 38 0.52 -1.76 -5.21
CA ALA A 38 -0.79 -1.63 -5.83
C ALA A 38 -1.21 -2.96 -6.52
N LEU A 39 -2.42 -3.43 -6.25
CA LEU A 39 -2.98 -4.64 -6.85
C LEU A 39 -4.05 -4.25 -7.88
N HIS A 40 -3.80 -4.59 -9.15
CA HIS A 40 -4.74 -4.42 -10.25
C HIS A 40 -5.31 -5.77 -10.68
N GLU A 41 -6.63 -5.85 -10.82
CA GLU A 41 -7.36 -7.05 -11.26
C GLU A 41 -7.40 -7.20 -12.79
N ILE A 42 -6.80 -6.27 -13.52
CA ILE A 42 -6.77 -6.21 -14.98
C ILE A 42 -5.34 -6.42 -15.49
N GLU A 43 -5.20 -7.04 -16.66
CA GLU A 43 -3.87 -7.24 -17.23
C GLU A 43 -3.17 -5.89 -17.47
N PRO A 44 -1.84 -5.81 -17.31
CA PRO A 44 -1.09 -4.57 -17.46
C PRO A 44 -1.37 -3.81 -18.76
N LYS A 45 -1.58 -4.53 -19.87
CA LYS A 45 -1.88 -3.95 -21.20
C LYS A 45 -3.24 -3.25 -21.29
N PHE A 46 -4.14 -3.50 -20.34
CA PHE A 46 -5.47 -2.90 -20.26
C PHE A 46 -5.59 -1.85 -19.15
N ILE A 47 -4.54 -1.64 -18.35
CA ILE A 47 -4.53 -0.61 -17.31
C ILE A 47 -4.52 0.77 -17.98
N GLN A 48 -5.65 1.47 -17.89
CA GLN A 48 -5.75 2.86 -18.34
C GLN A 48 -5.23 3.84 -17.28
N ASN A 49 -5.36 3.50 -16.00
CA ASN A 49 -4.89 4.32 -14.89
C ASN A 49 -4.18 3.46 -13.83
N ILE A 50 -2.86 3.55 -13.80
CA ILE A 50 -1.97 2.80 -12.91
C ILE A 50 -2.10 3.27 -11.45
N THR A 51 -2.54 4.49 -11.20
CA THR A 51 -2.67 5.00 -9.82
C THR A 51 -3.99 4.59 -9.17
N ASN A 52 -4.95 4.09 -9.96
CA ASN A 52 -6.27 3.72 -9.48
C ASN A 52 -6.39 2.21 -9.18
N ALA A 53 -5.62 1.73 -8.21
CA ALA A 53 -5.80 0.40 -7.68
C ALA A 53 -6.91 0.36 -6.62
N LYS A 54 -7.66 -0.74 -6.59
CA LYS A 54 -8.70 -0.98 -5.57
C LYS A 54 -8.11 -1.48 -4.26
N PHE A 55 -7.05 -2.27 -4.36
CA PHE A 55 -6.40 -2.92 -3.24
C PHE A 55 -4.89 -2.68 -3.27
N TYR A 56 -4.29 -2.72 -2.09
CA TYR A 56 -2.88 -2.57 -1.87
C TYR A 56 -2.38 -3.67 -0.94
N LYS A 57 -1.19 -4.19 -1.21
CA LYS A 57 -0.52 -5.17 -0.36
C LYS A 57 0.61 -4.49 0.39
N ILE A 58 0.57 -4.56 1.72
CA ILE A 58 1.63 -4.09 2.61
C ILE A 58 2.49 -5.31 2.99
N ILE A 59 3.79 -5.21 2.74
CA ILE A 59 4.77 -6.27 3.01
C ILE A 59 5.81 -5.74 3.99
N LYS A 60 5.90 -6.37 5.17
CA LYS A 60 6.95 -6.07 6.17
C LYS A 60 8.28 -6.69 5.73
N LYS A 61 9.36 -5.91 5.80
CA LYS A 61 10.73 -6.40 5.52
C LYS A 61 11.33 -7.20 6.67
#